data_AF-A0A0E3UVC1-F1
#
_entry.id   AF-A0A0E3UVC1-F1
#
_cell.length_a   1.000
_cell.length_b   1.000
_cell.length_c   1.000
_cell.angle_alpha   90.00
_cell.angle_beta   90.00
_cell.angle_gamma   90.00
#
_symmetry.space_group_name_H-M   'P 1'
#
loop_
_entity.id
_entity.type
_entity.pdbx_description
1 polymer ?
#
loop_
_entity_poly.entity_id
_entity_poly.type
_entity_poly.pdbx_seq_one_letter_code
_entity_poly.pdbx_strand_id
1 'polypeptide(L)'
;MPTTPATKRDYVLDFLKEHLLPHFKLEEQTVFILAADTSEELRQQAIHLQSEHRKLEQFILALPKATDAELPVKLDEVGKMLEQHIRQEERVFFEALQQELPEEKLQELQQQVLEQLGE
;
A
#
# COMPACT_ATOMS: atom_id res chain seq x y z
N MET A 1 9.33 -14.00 -13.77
CA MET A 1 8.57 -14.24 -12.52
C MET A 1 9.09 -15.51 -11.85
N PRO A 2 9.29 -15.53 -10.52
CA PRO A 2 9.75 -16.72 -9.79
C PRO A 2 8.75 -17.87 -9.92
N THR A 3 9.25 -19.11 -10.02
CA THR A 3 8.42 -20.28 -10.36
C THR A 3 8.15 -21.21 -9.18
N THR A 4 8.99 -21.22 -8.14
CA THR A 4 8.79 -22.06 -6.95
C THR A 4 8.24 -21.24 -5.77
N PRO A 5 7.46 -21.84 -4.84
CA PRO A 5 6.97 -21.14 -3.65
C PRO A 5 8.08 -20.46 -2.84
N ALA A 6 9.22 -21.13 -2.63
CA ALA A 6 10.35 -20.55 -1.91
C ALA A 6 10.91 -19.31 -2.63
N THR A 7 11.16 -19.40 -3.94
CA THR A 7 11.65 -18.23 -4.72
C THR A 7 10.62 -17.10 -4.81
N LYS A 8 9.32 -17.41 -4.74
CA LYS A 8 8.26 -16.40 -4.68
C LYS A 8 8.23 -15.70 -3.32
N ARG A 9 8.41 -16.43 -2.22
CA ARG A 9 8.56 -15.85 -0.88
C ARG A 9 9.69 -14.84 -0.85
N ASP A 10 10.87 -15.24 -1.31
CA ASP A 10 12.07 -14.39 -1.27
C ASP A 10 11.84 -13.13 -2.11
N TYR A 11 11.28 -13.28 -3.32
CA TYR A 11 10.86 -12.14 -4.15
C TYR A 11 9.87 -11.20 -3.44
N VAL A 12 8.86 -11.74 -2.75
CA VAL A 12 7.84 -10.91 -2.06
C VAL A 12 8.45 -10.18 -0.85
N LEU A 13 9.44 -10.78 -0.16
CA LEU A 13 10.16 -10.13 0.93
C LEU A 13 11.03 -8.98 0.41
N ASP A 14 11.73 -9.18 -0.70
CA ASP A 14 12.52 -8.14 -1.35
C ASP A 14 11.59 -7.02 -1.85
N PHE A 15 10.48 -7.39 -2.50
CA PHE A 15 9.47 -6.44 -2.98
C PHE A 15 8.84 -5.62 -1.86
N LEU A 16 8.57 -6.24 -0.70
CA LEU A 16 8.10 -5.52 0.49
C LEU A 16 9.09 -4.41 0.88
N LYS A 17 10.37 -4.77 0.99
CA LYS A 17 11.42 -3.87 1.47
C LYS A 17 11.74 -2.77 0.47
N GLU A 18 11.86 -3.11 -0.81
CA GLU A 18 12.34 -2.22 -1.86
C GLU A 18 11.22 -1.33 -2.43
N HIS A 19 9.96 -1.76 -2.35
CA HIS A 19 8.85 -1.07 -2.99
C HIS A 19 7.70 -0.74 -2.05
N LEU A 20 7.10 -1.74 -1.38
CA LEU A 20 5.88 -1.50 -0.59
C LEU A 20 6.14 -0.61 0.64
N LEU A 21 7.20 -0.84 1.42
CA LEU A 21 7.47 -0.03 2.61
C LEU A 21 7.77 1.44 2.27
N PRO A 22 8.61 1.76 1.26
CA PRO A 22 8.75 3.14 0.79
C PRO A 22 7.42 3.76 0.31
N HIS A 23 6.62 3.00 -0.43
CA HIS A 23 5.33 3.46 -0.95
C HIS A 23 4.32 3.76 0.18
N PHE A 24 4.12 2.83 1.11
CA PHE A 24 3.25 3.03 2.28
C PHE A 24 3.69 4.24 3.11
N LYS A 25 5.00 4.39 3.31
CA LYS A 25 5.55 5.55 4.04
C LYS A 25 5.23 6.86 3.32
N LEU A 26 5.41 6.92 2.00
CA LEU A 26 5.08 8.09 1.19
C LEU A 26 3.62 8.48 1.38
N GLU A 27 2.69 7.54 1.22
CA GLU A 27 1.25 7.78 1.34
C GLU A 27 0.87 8.23 2.74
N GLU A 28 1.37 7.53 3.77
CA GLU A 28 1.09 7.85 5.17
C GLU A 28 1.64 9.22 5.60
N GLN A 29 2.74 9.68 4.98
CA GLN A 29 3.38 10.96 5.29
C GLN A 29 2.91 12.11 4.40
N THR A 30 2.11 11.85 3.37
CA THR A 30 1.64 12.87 2.42
C THR A 30 0.13 12.73 2.19
N VAL A 31 -0.26 11.85 1.27
CA VAL A 31 -1.63 11.67 0.77
C VAL A 31 -2.63 11.48 1.90
N PHE A 32 -2.34 10.62 2.88
CA PHE A 32 -3.27 10.30 3.96
C PHE A 32 -3.44 11.46 4.95
N ILE A 33 -2.40 12.26 5.18
CA ILE A 33 -2.49 13.47 6.02
C ILE A 33 -3.42 14.48 5.35
N LEU A 34 -3.21 14.73 4.05
CA LEU A 34 -4.04 15.67 3.31
C LEU A 34 -5.50 15.20 3.22
N ALA A 35 -5.71 13.91 2.95
CA ALA A 35 -7.04 13.30 2.91
C ALA A 35 -7.77 13.47 4.25
N ALA A 36 -7.08 13.23 5.37
CA ALA A 36 -7.66 13.38 6.69
C ALA A 36 -8.11 14.83 6.99
N ASP A 37 -7.35 15.81 6.52
CA ASP A 37 -7.68 17.24 6.70
C ASP A 37 -8.76 17.74 5.72
N THR A 38 -9.06 16.97 4.68
CA THR A 38 -10.06 17.33 3.65
C THR A 38 -11.48 17.02 4.10
N SER A 39 -11.75 15.80 4.56
CA SER A 39 -13.06 15.41 5.06
C SER A 39 -13.00 14.24 6.04
N GLU A 40 -14.06 14.07 6.84
CA GLU A 40 -14.15 12.95 7.79
C GLU A 40 -14.23 11.60 7.05
N GLU A 41 -14.87 11.55 5.88
CA GLU A 41 -14.96 10.32 5.10
C GLU A 41 -13.59 9.89 4.56
N LEU A 42 -12.83 10.83 3.98
CA LEU A 42 -11.46 10.58 3.54
C LEU A 42 -10.52 10.23 4.71
N ARG A 43 -10.71 10.84 5.88
CA ARG A 43 -10.00 10.45 7.12
C ARG A 43 -10.23 8.99 7.48
N GLN A 44 -11.48 8.53 7.46
CA GLN A 44 -11.81 7.14 7.80
C GLN A 44 -11.25 6.16 6.76
N GLN A 45 -11.29 6.52 5.46
CA GLN A 45 -10.68 5.73 4.40
C GLN A 45 -9.15 5.63 4.56
N ALA A 46 -8.46 6.72 4.86
CA ALA A 46 -7.02 6.73 5.11
C ALA A 46 -6.63 5.87 6.32
N ILE A 47 -7.40 5.94 7.43
CA ILE A 47 -7.18 5.06 8.60
C ILE A 47 -7.38 3.59 8.22
N HIS A 48 -8.36 3.28 7.39
CA HIS A 48 -8.61 1.93 6.93
C HIS A 48 -7.44 1.40 6.08
N LEU A 49 -6.99 2.15 5.08
CA LEU A 49 -5.86 1.80 4.21
C LEU A 49 -4.56 1.64 5.01
N GLN A 50 -4.28 2.55 5.95
CA GLN A 50 -3.13 2.40 6.85
C GLN A 50 -3.20 1.10 7.68
N SER A 51 -4.41 0.64 8.05
CA SER A 51 -4.58 -0.66 8.72
C SER A 51 -4.29 -1.84 7.79
N GLU A 52 -4.56 -1.70 6.49
CA GLU A 52 -4.24 -2.69 5.46
C GLU A 52 -2.73 -2.79 5.23
N HIS A 53 -2.01 -1.65 5.19
CA HIS A 53 -0.53 -1.63 5.11
C HIS A 53 0.10 -2.49 6.19
N ARG A 54 -0.30 -2.26 7.45
CA ARG A 54 0.20 -3.01 8.62
C ARG A 54 -0.12 -4.50 8.52
N LYS A 55 -1.31 -4.86 8.04
CA LYS A 55 -1.68 -6.27 7.84
C LYS A 55 -0.86 -6.92 6.73
N LEU A 56 -0.70 -6.25 5.59
CA LEU A 56 0.11 -6.73 4.47
C LEU A 56 1.56 -6.97 4.90
N GLU A 57 2.17 -5.98 5.57
CA GLU A 57 3.52 -6.10 6.13
C GLU A 57 3.62 -7.31 7.07
N GLN A 58 2.69 -7.43 8.04
CA GLN A 58 2.69 -8.54 8.99
C GLN A 58 2.57 -9.91 8.30
N PHE A 59 1.70 -10.04 7.29
CA PHE A 59 1.49 -11.30 6.58
C PHE A 59 2.73 -11.69 5.75
N ILE A 60 3.33 -10.72 5.06
CA ILE A 60 4.54 -10.94 4.27
C ILE A 60 5.72 -11.33 5.17
N LEU A 61 5.94 -10.62 6.28
CA LEU A 61 7.02 -10.92 7.23
C LEU A 61 6.83 -12.26 7.97
N ALA A 62 5.62 -12.82 7.96
CA ALA A 62 5.34 -14.14 8.50
C ALA A 62 5.64 -15.29 7.52
N LEU A 63 5.80 -15.03 6.22
CA LEU A 63 6.02 -16.08 5.21
C LEU A 63 7.25 -16.98 5.48
N PRO A 64 8.39 -16.50 6.01
CA PRO A 64 9.51 -17.37 6.39
C PRO A 64 9.18 -18.45 7.42
N LYS A 65 8.11 -18.27 8.20
CA LYS A 65 7.68 -19.21 9.24
C LYS A 65 6.69 -20.26 8.73
N ALA A 66 6.23 -20.13 7.48
CA ALA A 66 5.31 -21.08 6.87
C ALA A 66 6.00 -22.41 6.55
N THR A 67 5.30 -23.52 6.76
CA THR A 67 5.76 -24.81 6.21
C THR A 67 5.64 -24.82 4.69
N ASP A 68 6.35 -25.75 4.03
CA ASP A 68 6.28 -25.91 2.57
C ASP A 68 4.84 -26.17 2.06
N ALA A 69 4.01 -26.82 2.88
CA ALA A 69 2.60 -27.09 2.55
C ALA A 69 1.72 -25.83 2.67
N GLU A 70 2.01 -24.93 3.60
CA GLU A 70 1.23 -23.70 3.84
C GLU A 70 1.66 -22.55 2.93
N LEU A 71 2.93 -22.53 2.51
CA LEU A 71 3.52 -21.40 1.80
C LEU A 71 2.74 -21.00 0.53
N PRO A 72 2.29 -21.92 -0.34
CA PRO A 72 1.49 -21.54 -1.51
C PRO A 72 0.18 -20.82 -1.15
N VAL A 73 -0.51 -21.27 -0.10
CA VAL A 73 -1.78 -20.68 0.35
C VAL A 73 -1.54 -19.28 0.90
N LYS A 74 -0.51 -19.10 1.74
CA LYS A 74 -0.18 -17.78 2.30
C LYS A 74 0.27 -16.78 1.23
N LEU A 75 1.00 -17.23 0.21
CA LEU A 75 1.37 -16.38 -0.93
C LEU A 75 0.15 -15.94 -1.74
N ASP A 76 -0.84 -16.81 -1.93
CA ASP A 76 -2.10 -16.47 -2.59
C ASP A 76 -2.92 -15.48 -1.76
N GLU A 77 -2.98 -15.65 -0.43
CA GLU A 77 -3.60 -14.69 0.49
C GLU A 77 -2.96 -13.31 0.40
N VAL A 78 -1.62 -13.22 0.45
CA VAL A 78 -0.89 -11.96 0.27
C VAL A 78 -1.22 -11.31 -1.06
N GLY A 79 -1.23 -12.09 -2.15
CA GLY A 79 -1.54 -11.57 -3.48
C GLY A 79 -2.95 -10.98 -3.57
N LYS A 80 -3.95 -11.67 -2.99
CA LYS A 80 -5.33 -11.18 -2.94
C LYS A 80 -5.49 -9.93 -2.08
N MET A 81 -4.83 -9.89 -0.92
CA MET A 81 -4.84 -8.71 -0.05
C MET A 81 -4.24 -7.50 -0.78
N LEU A 82 -3.10 -7.69 -1.45
CA LEU A 82 -2.44 -6.61 -2.18
C LEU A 82 -3.28 -6.13 -3.36
N GLU A 83 -3.90 -7.04 -4.11
CA GLU A 83 -4.80 -6.66 -5.21
C GLU A 83 -6.03 -5.88 -4.71
N GLN A 84 -6.63 -6.30 -3.60
CA GLN A 84 -7.79 -5.62 -3.02
C GLN A 84 -7.43 -4.22 -2.54
N HIS A 85 -6.30 -4.10 -1.86
CA HIS A 85 -5.75 -2.83 -1.40
C HIS A 85 -5.53 -1.85 -2.56
N ILE A 86 -4.78 -2.25 -3.60
CA ILE A 86 -4.53 -1.40 -4.78
C ILE A 86 -5.86 -0.96 -5.45
N ARG A 87 -6.84 -1.88 -5.58
CA ARG A 87 -8.14 -1.52 -6.17
C ARG A 87 -8.91 -0.51 -5.32
N GLN A 88 -8.83 -0.62 -3.99
CA GLN A 88 -9.48 0.30 -3.08
C GLN A 88 -8.85 1.70 -3.18
N GLU A 89 -7.53 1.77 -3.28
CA GLU A 89 -6.81 3.02 -3.47
C GLU A 89 -7.16 3.67 -4.80
N GLU A 90 -6.94 2.97 -5.90
CA GLU A 90 -7.09 3.52 -7.26
C GLU A 90 -8.52 3.93 -7.58
N ARG A 91 -9.51 3.14 -7.19
CA ARG A 91 -10.90 3.27 -7.68
C ARG A 91 -11.83 3.96 -6.70
N VAL A 92 -11.40 4.17 -5.47
CA VAL A 92 -12.26 4.74 -4.43
C VAL A 92 -11.55 5.89 -3.75
N PHE A 93 -10.43 5.62 -3.09
CA PHE A 93 -9.78 6.63 -2.27
C PHE A 93 -9.19 7.77 -3.10
N PHE A 94 -8.40 7.46 -4.13
CA PHE A 94 -7.79 8.49 -4.99
C PHE A 94 -8.83 9.21 -5.86
N GLU A 95 -9.88 8.52 -6.32
CA GLU A 95 -10.98 9.17 -7.04
C GLU A 95 -11.73 10.18 -6.15
N ALA A 96 -12.07 9.79 -4.92
CA ALA A 96 -12.74 10.69 -3.97
C ALA A 96 -11.83 11.87 -3.60
N LEU A 97 -10.56 11.61 -3.33
CA LEU A 97 -9.59 12.65 -2.99
C LEU A 97 -9.45 13.70 -4.10
N GLN A 98 -9.38 13.28 -5.37
CA GLN A 98 -9.31 14.18 -6.53
C GLN A 98 -10.60 14.97 -6.75
N GLN A 99 -11.75 14.45 -6.36
CA GLN A 99 -13.03 15.16 -6.47
C GLN A 99 -13.23 16.20 -5.36
N GLU A 100 -12.73 15.93 -4.15
CA GLU A 100 -12.90 16.81 -2.99
C GLU A 100 -11.82 17.89 -2.88
N LEU A 101 -10.60 17.62 -3.35
CA LEU A 101 -9.51 18.60 -3.29
C LEU A 101 -9.59 19.62 -4.43
N PRO A 102 -9.33 20.90 -4.14
CA PRO A 102 -9.12 21.88 -5.19
C PRO A 102 -7.81 21.60 -5.95
N GLU A 103 -7.78 21.97 -7.22
CA GLU A 103 -6.65 21.75 -8.14
C GLU A 103 -5.32 22.25 -7.56
N GLU A 104 -5.32 23.40 -6.88
CA GLU A 104 -4.10 23.96 -6.28
C GLU A 104 -3.52 23.04 -5.20
N LYS A 105 -4.37 22.37 -4.41
CA LYS A 105 -3.94 21.41 -3.38
C LYS A 105 -3.46 20.10 -3.99
N LEU A 106 -4.05 19.66 -5.09
CA LEU A 106 -3.58 18.49 -5.83
C LEU A 106 -2.18 18.73 -6.44
N GLN A 107 -1.91 19.94 -6.93
CA GLN A 107 -0.59 20.33 -7.44
C GLN A 107 0.46 20.39 -6.32
N GLU A 108 0.10 20.94 -5.15
CA GLU A 108 0.97 20.91 -3.96
C GLU A 108 1.29 19.46 -3.55
N LEU A 109 0.29 18.58 -3.52
CA LEU A 109 0.48 17.17 -3.21
C LEU A 109 1.40 16.48 -4.23
N GLN A 110 1.18 16.74 -5.52
CA GLN A 110 2.03 16.20 -6.59
C GLN A 110 3.50 16.59 -6.38
N GLN A 111 3.77 17.85 -6.05
CA GLN A 111 5.13 18.33 -5.81
C GLN A 111 5.77 17.63 -4.61
N GLN A 112 5.03 17.48 -3.50
CA GLN A 112 5.51 16.74 -2.32
C GLN A 112 5.82 15.28 -2.64
N VAL A 113 4.97 14.62 -3.44
CA VAL A 113 5.17 13.23 -3.87
C VAL A 113 6.42 13.11 -4.75
N LEU A 114 6.61 14.02 -5.71
CA LEU A 114 7.78 14.01 -6.59
C LEU A 114 9.09 14.22 -5.83
N GLU A 115 9.10 15.09 -4.82
CA GLU A 115 10.27 15.31 -3.96
C GLU A 115 10.68 14.04 -3.21
N GLN A 116 9.71 13.26 -2.73
CA GLN A 116 9.99 12.00 -2.03
C GLN A 116 10.33 10.81 -2.95
N LEU A 117 9.99 10.89 -4.24
CA LEU A 117 10.35 9.89 -5.25
C LEU A 117 11.71 10.19 -5.92
N GLY A 118 12.32 11.35 -5.66
CA GLY A 118 13.47 11.89 -6.38
C GLY A 118 14.82 11.81 -5.67
N GLU A 119 14.99 10.98 -4.63
CA GLU A 119 16.28 10.73 -3.96
C GLU A 119 16.90 9.37 -4.32
#